data_AF-A0A2E6MP78-F1
#
_entry.id   AF-A0A2E6MP78-F1
#
_cell.length_a   1.000
_cell.length_b   1.000
_cell.length_c   1.000
_cell.angle_alpha   90.00
_cell.angle_beta   90.00
_cell.angle_gamma   90.00
#
_symmetry.space_group_name_H-M   'P 1'
#
loop_
_entity.id
_entity.type
_entity.pdbx_description
1 polymer ?
#
loop_
_entity_poly.entity_id
_entity_poly.type
_entity_poly.pdbx_seq_one_letter_code
_entity_poly.pdbx_strand_id
1 'polypeptide(L)'
;MSTNKTYTVAGTSVSNGKTKVRFAQDYVSRFKILNKNGHTDIELLELDSAMSKADICKMLMGHEKFQSEAQQSAISEFVVRNIRGGSTPAPAPTPAVETEPAVETETA
;
A
#
# COMPACT_ATOMS: atom_id res chain seq x y z
N MET A 1 3.09 14.20 -16.55
CA MET A 1 2.81 13.55 -15.25
C MET A 1 4.06 13.65 -14.38
N SER A 2 4.06 14.47 -13.32
CA SER A 2 5.22 14.56 -12.42
C SER A 2 5.30 13.32 -11.52
N THR A 3 5.91 12.26 -12.05
CA THR A 3 6.20 10.99 -11.37
C THR A 3 7.38 11.08 -10.38
N ASN A 4 7.98 12.26 -10.22
CA ASN A 4 9.16 12.46 -9.38
C ASN A 4 8.85 12.67 -7.89
N LYS A 5 7.57 12.67 -7.50
CA LYS A 5 7.20 12.75 -6.08
C LYS A 5 7.30 11.36 -5.45
N THR A 6 8.15 11.27 -4.44
CA THR A 6 8.27 10.10 -3.58
C THR A 6 7.29 10.20 -2.42
N TYR A 7 6.90 9.03 -1.89
CA TYR A 7 5.99 8.90 -0.77
C TYR A 7 6.57 7.99 0.30
N THR A 8 6.43 8.38 1.57
CA THR A 8 6.86 7.59 2.75
C THR A 8 5.71 6.83 3.40
N VAL A 9 4.47 7.10 3.03
CA VAL A 9 3.28 6.42 3.56
C VAL A 9 2.38 6.00 2.41
N ALA A 10 1.90 4.75 2.47
CA ALA A 10 1.03 4.21 1.44
C ALA A 10 0.04 3.19 1.99
N GLY A 11 -1.05 2.98 1.25
CA GLY A 11 -1.99 1.91 1.56
C GLY A 11 -3.31 2.10 0.83
N THR A 12 -4.39 1.59 1.40
CA THR A 12 -5.74 1.59 0.83
C THR A 12 -6.77 2.16 1.78
N SER A 13 -7.83 2.71 1.21
CA SER A 13 -9.00 3.16 1.98
C SER A 13 -10.25 2.98 1.16
N VAL A 14 -11.36 2.65 1.80
CA VAL A 14 -12.68 2.64 1.17
C VAL A 14 -13.32 4.02 1.30
N SER A 15 -13.75 4.57 0.17
CA SER A 15 -14.46 5.85 0.09
C SER A 15 -15.71 5.64 -0.74
N ASN A 16 -16.87 5.83 -0.11
CA ASN A 16 -18.19 5.61 -0.73
C ASN A 16 -18.30 4.22 -1.38
N GLY A 17 -17.87 3.17 -0.67
CA GLY A 17 -17.89 1.79 -1.16
C GLY A 17 -16.83 1.45 -2.22
N LYS A 18 -15.91 2.36 -2.54
CA LYS A 18 -14.82 2.12 -3.50
C LYS A 18 -13.46 2.14 -2.82
N THR A 19 -12.75 1.03 -2.91
CA THR A 19 -11.36 0.91 -2.45
C THR A 19 -10.45 1.71 -3.38
N LYS A 20 -9.57 2.53 -2.80
CA LYS A 20 -8.62 3.36 -3.54
C LYS A 20 -7.26 3.34 -2.86
N VAL A 21 -6.21 3.28 -3.66
CA VAL A 21 -4.82 3.44 -3.20
C VAL A 21 -4.59 4.89 -2.75
N ARG A 22 -3.91 5.05 -1.62
CA ARG A 22 -3.55 6.32 -1.00
C ARG A 22 -2.04 6.41 -0.85
N PHE A 23 -1.51 7.59 -1.11
CA PHE A 23 -0.10 7.93 -0.95
C PHE A 23 0.00 9.22 -0.15
N ALA A 24 0.92 9.27 0.82
CA ALA A 24 1.13 10.41 1.70
C ALA A 24 2.58 10.48 2.18
N GLN A 25 2.92 11.62 2.80
CA GLN A 25 4.22 11.85 3.46
C GLN A 25 4.16 11.65 4.98
N ASP A 26 2.96 11.79 5.56
CA ASP A 26 2.76 11.77 7.00
C ASP A 26 1.56 10.89 7.33
N TYR A 27 1.78 9.90 8.19
CA TYR A 27 0.78 8.89 8.54
C TYR A 27 -0.38 9.52 9.30
N VAL A 28 -0.07 10.25 10.38
CA VAL A 28 -1.06 10.77 11.33
C VAL A 28 -2.00 11.77 10.65
N SER A 29 -1.45 12.71 9.88
CA SER A 29 -2.23 13.71 9.15
C SER A 29 -3.09 13.04 8.09
N ARG A 30 -2.54 12.04 7.38
CA ARG A 30 -3.31 11.35 6.35
C ARG A 30 -4.47 10.57 6.95
N PHE A 31 -4.20 9.81 8.00
CA PHE A 31 -5.20 9.03 8.72
C PHE A 31 -6.31 9.94 9.28
N LYS A 32 -5.97 11.04 9.96
CA LYS A 32 -6.93 12.02 10.47
C LYS A 32 -7.85 12.56 9.38
N ILE A 33 -7.31 12.92 8.21
CA ILE A 33 -8.12 13.43 7.10
C ILE A 33 -9.00 12.32 6.50
N LEU A 34 -8.50 11.08 6.36
CA LEU A 34 -9.32 9.95 5.87
C LEU A 34 -10.51 9.70 6.81
N ASN A 35 -10.23 9.64 8.11
CA ASN A 35 -11.26 9.41 9.11
C ASN A 35 -12.27 10.55 9.16
N LYS A 36 -11.80 11.82 9.13
CA LYS A 36 -12.68 13.00 9.06
C LYS A 36 -13.57 13.01 7.81
N ASN A 37 -13.05 12.50 6.69
CA ASN A 37 -13.77 12.41 5.44
C ASN A 37 -14.68 11.16 5.36
N GLY A 38 -14.82 10.39 6.44
CA GLY A 38 -15.71 9.23 6.51
C GLY A 38 -15.23 8.04 5.68
N HIS A 39 -13.91 7.89 5.48
CA HIS A 39 -13.37 6.70 4.86
C HIS A 39 -13.47 5.53 5.83
N THR A 40 -13.86 4.37 5.30
CA THR A 40 -13.87 3.10 6.03
C THR A 40 -12.68 2.25 5.60
N ASP A 41 -12.33 1.23 6.38
CA ASP A 41 -11.28 0.27 6.03
C ASP A 41 -9.95 0.96 5.64
N ILE A 42 -9.47 1.83 6.56
CA ILE A 42 -8.25 2.62 6.35
C ILE A 42 -7.05 1.78 6.75
N GLU A 43 -6.35 1.25 5.76
CA GLU A 43 -5.10 0.52 5.95
C GLU A 43 -3.96 1.34 5.36
N LEU A 44 -3.10 1.87 6.23
CA LEU A 44 -1.92 2.64 5.86
C LEU A 44 -0.69 1.98 6.47
N LEU A 45 0.42 2.04 5.73
CA LEU A 45 1.73 1.53 6.12
C LEU A 45 2.76 2.64 5.93
N GLU A 46 3.69 2.76 6.87
CA GLU A 46 4.89 3.57 6.71
C GLU A 46 5.96 2.75 5.99
N LEU A 47 6.61 3.38 5.02
CA LEU A 47 7.71 2.82 4.24
C LEU A 47 9.03 3.25 4.88
N ASP A 48 10.01 2.36 4.92
CA ASP A 48 11.36 2.67 5.43
C ASP A 48 12.06 3.76 4.62
N SER A 49 11.63 3.97 3.38
CA SER A 49 12.22 4.94 2.46
C SER A 49 11.18 5.54 1.52
N ALA A 50 11.40 6.78 1.12
CA ALA A 50 10.51 7.49 0.22
C ALA A 50 10.59 6.91 -1.20
N MET A 51 9.52 6.26 -1.66
CA MET A 51 9.49 5.53 -2.93
C MET A 51 8.55 6.16 -3.95
N SER A 52 8.74 5.83 -5.23
CA SER A 52 7.81 6.26 -6.29
C SER A 52 6.48 5.52 -6.18
N LYS A 53 5.40 6.08 -6.75
CA LYS A 53 4.10 5.41 -6.76
C LYS A 53 4.15 4.01 -7.40
N ALA A 54 5.04 3.81 -8.39
CA ALA A 54 5.18 2.53 -9.06
C ALA A 54 5.80 1.46 -8.16
N ASP A 55 6.80 1.83 -7.38
CA ASP A 55 7.48 0.89 -6.48
C ASP A 55 6.61 0.56 -5.28
N ILE A 56 5.89 1.56 -4.77
CA ILE A 56 4.90 1.37 -3.71
C ILE A 56 3.80 0.40 -4.14
N CYS A 57 3.26 0.54 -5.36
CA CYS A 57 2.25 -0.39 -5.84
C CYS A 57 2.76 -1.83 -5.90
N LYS A 58 4.01 -2.05 -6.34
CA LYS A 58 4.62 -3.40 -6.34
C LYS A 58 4.78 -3.94 -4.92
N MET A 59 5.22 -3.11 -3.98
CA MET A 59 5.34 -3.48 -2.56
C MET A 59 3.97 -3.87 -2.01
N LEU A 60 2.94 -3.04 -2.20
CA LEU A 60 1.59 -3.29 -1.70
C LEU A 60 1.00 -4.58 -2.30
N MET A 61 1.26 -4.88 -3.57
CA MET A 61 0.78 -6.14 -4.18
C MET A 61 1.32 -7.39 -3.48
N GLY A 62 2.56 -7.34 -2.99
CA GLY A 62 3.21 -8.46 -2.29
C GLY A 62 3.01 -8.46 -0.78
N HIS A 63 2.37 -7.44 -0.21
CA HIS A 63 2.24 -7.30 1.23
C HIS A 63 1.01 -8.06 1.75
N GLU A 64 1.17 -8.83 2.84
CA GLU A 64 0.13 -9.75 3.35
C GLU A 64 -1.16 -9.05 3.78
N LYS A 65 -1.03 -7.85 4.36
CA LYS A 65 -2.18 -7.02 4.74
C LYS A 65 -3.03 -6.58 3.53
N PHE A 66 -2.46 -6.51 2.33
CA PHE A 66 -3.13 -5.97 1.16
C PHE A 66 -3.60 -7.05 0.16
N GLN A 67 -3.89 -8.27 0.64
CA GLN A 67 -4.28 -9.42 -0.21
C GLN A 67 -5.77 -9.52 -0.52
N SER A 68 -6.60 -8.62 0.03
CA SER A 68 -8.03 -8.58 -0.29
C SER A 68 -8.27 -8.30 -1.77
N GLU A 69 -9.26 -8.97 -2.38
CA GLU A 69 -9.62 -8.82 -3.80
C GLU A 69 -9.88 -7.35 -4.16
N ALA A 70 -10.61 -6.63 -3.31
CA ALA A 70 -10.93 -5.22 -3.54
C ALA A 70 -9.68 -4.32 -3.54
N GLN A 71 -8.68 -4.67 -2.72
CA GLN A 71 -7.43 -3.93 -2.62
C GLN A 71 -6.50 -4.23 -3.81
N GLN A 72 -6.33 -5.50 -4.16
CA GLN A 72 -5.54 -5.94 -5.32
C GLN A 72 -6.12 -5.38 -6.64
N SER A 73 -7.44 -5.36 -6.76
CA SER A 73 -8.14 -4.75 -7.91
C SER A 73 -7.88 -3.25 -7.97
N ALA A 74 -7.98 -2.53 -6.84
CA ALA A 74 -7.69 -1.10 -6.80
C ALA A 74 -6.22 -0.77 -7.12
N ILE A 75 -5.27 -1.59 -6.65
CA ILE A 75 -3.83 -1.42 -6.93
C ILE A 75 -3.54 -1.67 -8.40
N SER A 76 -4.03 -2.78 -8.97
CA SER A 76 -3.82 -3.12 -10.38
C SER A 76 -4.45 -2.09 -11.32
N GLU A 77 -5.67 -1.62 -11.04
CA GLU A 77 -6.33 -0.56 -11.81
C GLU A 77 -5.50 0.73 -11.78
N PHE A 78 -4.97 1.10 -10.60
CA PHE A 78 -4.11 2.28 -10.47
C PHE A 78 -2.84 2.15 -11.32
N VAL A 79 -2.17 0.99 -11.28
CA VAL A 79 -0.95 0.72 -12.07
C VAL A 79 -1.24 0.80 -13.57
N VAL A 80 -2.29 0.13 -14.04
CA VAL A 80 -2.64 0.11 -15.47
C VAL A 80 -2.96 1.52 -15.96
N ARG A 81 -3.73 2.29 -15.19
CA ARG A 81 -4.21 3.61 -15.59
C ARG A 81 -3.16 4.72 -15.45
N ASN A 82 -2.26 4.62 -14.47
CA ASN A 82 -1.36 5.72 -14.10
C ASN A 82 0.13 5.44 -14.38
N ILE A 83 0.54 4.17 -14.51
CA ILE A 83 1.98 3.80 -14.60
C ILE A 83 2.37 3.24 -15.97
N ARG A 84 1.46 2.58 -16.72
CA ARG A 84 1.78 2.06 -18.07
C ARG A 84 2.07 3.14 -19.13
N GLY A 85 2.05 4.41 -18.76
CA GLY A 85 2.51 5.54 -19.59
C GLY A 85 3.97 5.99 -19.33
N GLY A 86 4.74 5.34 -18.46
CA GLY A 86 6.11 5.77 -18.20
C GLY A 86 6.93 4.80 -17.34
N SER A 87 7.89 4.14 -18.01
CA SER A 87 9.13 3.50 -17.54
C SER A 87 9.11 2.75 -16.19
N THR A 88 9.34 1.45 -16.31
CA THR A 88 9.88 0.50 -15.31
C THR A 88 10.90 1.14 -14.36
N PRO A 89 10.91 0.76 -13.07
CA PRO A 89 12.19 0.39 -12.46
C PRO A 89 12.20 -1.02 -11.88
N ALA A 90 13.40 -1.59 -11.91
CA ALA A 90 13.77 -2.90 -11.41
C ALA A 90 13.74 -2.96 -9.87
N PRO A 91 13.57 -4.17 -9.29
CA PRO A 91 13.42 -4.38 -7.86
C PRO A 91 14.79 -4.44 -7.16
N ALA A 92 14.84 -4.00 -5.91
CA ALA A 92 15.82 -4.51 -4.94
C ALA A 92 15.10 -4.64 -3.58
N PRO A 93 14.81 -5.88 -3.15
CA PRO A 93 14.11 -6.17 -1.90
C PRO A 93 15.11 -6.12 -0.74
N THR A 94 14.64 -5.73 0.44
CA THR A 94 15.27 -6.18 1.69
C THR A 94 14.12 -6.59 2.61
N PRO A 95 13.83 -7.90 2.72
CA PRO A 95 12.83 -8.40 3.65
C PRO A 95 13.47 -8.45 5.04
N ALA A 96 13.01 -7.58 5.93
CA ALA A 96 13.12 -7.80 7.38
C ALA A 96 11.74 -8.26 7.87
N VAL A 97 11.42 -9.52 7.55
CA VAL A 97 10.42 -10.27 8.32
C VAL A 97 11.20 -10.88 9.48
N GLU A 98 11.20 -10.18 10.60
CA GLU A 98 11.44 -10.77 11.91
C GLU A 98 10.20 -10.44 12.74
N THR A 99 9.39 -11.47 13.02
CA THR A 99 8.75 -11.73 14.31
C THR A 99 7.88 -12.97 14.12
N GLU A 100 8.41 -14.10 14.57
CA GLU A 100 7.64 -15.28 14.95
C GLU A 100 6.50 -14.86 15.91
N PRO A 101 5.36 -15.56 15.87
CA PRO A 101 5.10 -16.35 17.06
C PRO A 101 4.64 -17.76 16.73
N ALA A 102 5.23 -18.69 17.47
CA ALA A 102 4.78 -20.04 17.66
C ALA A 102 3.31 -20.10 18.11
N VAL A 103 2.55 -21.04 17.54
CA VAL A 103 1.58 -21.83 18.29
C VAL A 103 1.72 -23.28 17.84
N GLU A 104 2.47 -24.04 18.63
CA GLU A 104 2.33 -25.48 18.71
C GLU A 104 0.92 -25.83 19.19
N THR A 105 0.16 -26.58 18.38
CA THR A 105 -0.82 -27.56 18.88
C THR A 105 -1.19 -28.51 17.73
N GLU A 106 -0.71 -29.75 17.76
CA GLU A 106 -1.60 -30.92 17.68
C GLU A 106 -0.87 -32.21 18.09
N THR A 107 -1.24 -32.69 19.27
CA THR A 107 -1.27 -34.08 19.74
C THR A 107 -1.95 -35.03 18.75
N ALA A 108 -1.32 -36.17 18.45
CA ALA A 108 -1.90 -37.53 18.55
C ALA A 108 -0.83 -38.60 18.22
#